data_AF-A0A1I0L5Z0-F1
#
_entry.id   AF-A0A1I0L5Z0-F1
#
_cell.length_a   1.000
_cell.length_b   1.000
_cell.length_c   1.000
_cell.angle_alpha   90.00
_cell.angle_beta   90.00
_cell.angle_gamma   90.00
#
_symmetry.space_group_name_H-M   'P 1'
#
loop_
_entity.id
_entity.type
_entity.pdbx_description
1 polymer ?
#
loop_
_entity_poly.entity_id
_entity_poly.type
_entity_poly.pdbx_seq_one_letter_code
_entity_poly.pdbx_strand_id
1 'polypeptide(L)'
;MAAQAATQFEEVVLLEKLSAELERLTEWMEPHFRRREAHEAASSYVKALLSRAERKNTWGLSQEAGKEAPYAFQHLLLRASWDESTVRDDVL
;
A
#
# COMPACT_ATOMS: atom_id res chain seq x y z
N MET A 1 -16.83 -2.10 -30.66
CA MET A 1 -17.43 -2.97 -29.62
C MET A 1 -16.55 -4.15 -29.25
N ALA A 2 -16.15 -5.03 -30.17
CA ALA A 2 -15.30 -6.20 -29.83
C ALA A 2 -13.91 -5.85 -29.25
N ALA A 3 -13.22 -4.85 -29.82
CA ALA A 3 -11.93 -4.40 -29.30
C ALA A 3 -12.02 -3.80 -27.88
N GLN A 4 -13.12 -3.09 -27.59
CA GLN A 4 -13.33 -2.48 -26.27
C GLN A 4 -13.66 -3.53 -25.20
N ALA A 5 -14.39 -4.59 -25.55
CA ALA A 5 -14.63 -5.72 -24.67
C ALA A 5 -13.34 -6.52 -24.36
N ALA A 6 -12.45 -6.67 -25.35
CA ALA A 6 -11.15 -7.31 -25.15
C ALA A 6 -10.23 -6.49 -24.23
N THR A 7 -10.18 -5.16 -24.41
CA THR A 7 -9.43 -4.25 -23.53
C THR A 7 -9.98 -4.26 -22.09
N GLN A 8 -11.30 -4.25 -21.92
CA GLN A 8 -11.93 -4.34 -20.59
C GLN A 8 -11.60 -5.66 -19.89
N PHE A 9 -11.58 -6.78 -20.64
CA PHE A 9 -11.19 -8.08 -20.08
C PHE A 9 -9.73 -8.09 -19.61
N GLU A 10 -8.81 -7.55 -20.41
CA GLU A 10 -7.39 -7.45 -20.04
C GLU A 10 -7.17 -6.54 -18.82
N GLU A 11 -7.89 -5.42 -18.73
CA GLU A 11 -7.84 -4.51 -17.59
C GLU A 11 -8.32 -5.20 -16.30
N VAL A 12 -9.42 -5.96 -16.36
CA VAL A 12 -9.92 -6.74 -15.21
C VAL A 12 -8.86 -7.75 -14.74
N VAL A 13 -8.26 -8.51 -15.65
CA VAL A 13 -7.20 -9.47 -15.32
C VAL A 13 -6.00 -8.78 -14.67
N LEU A 14 -5.61 -7.61 -15.16
CA LEU A 14 -4.50 -6.84 -14.60
C LEU A 14 -4.84 -6.33 -13.18
N LEU A 15 -6.07 -5.86 -12.97
CA LEU A 15 -6.53 -5.40 -11.66
C LEU A 15 -6.58 -6.54 -10.64
N GLU A 16 -7.07 -7.72 -11.03
CA GLU A 16 -7.06 -8.91 -10.17
C GLU A 16 -5.63 -9.32 -9.79
N LYS A 17 -4.72 -9.32 -10.78
CA LYS A 17 -3.31 -9.60 -10.52
C LYS A 17 -2.69 -8.59 -9.55
N LEU A 18 -2.95 -7.29 -9.76
CA LEU A 18 -2.45 -6.24 -8.88
C LEU A 18 -2.99 -6.41 -7.45
N SER A 19 -4.28 -6.71 -7.28
CA SER A 19 -4.86 -6.98 -5.95
C SER A 19 -4.14 -8.14 -5.26
N ALA A 20 -3.94 -9.25 -5.98
CA ALA A 20 -3.27 -10.43 -5.45
C ALA A 20 -1.79 -10.19 -5.11
N GLU A 21 -1.07 -9.36 -5.87
CA GLU A 21 0.30 -8.95 -5.52
C GLU A 21 0.32 -8.04 -4.28
N LEU A 22 -0.62 -7.10 -4.17
CA LEU A 22 -0.73 -6.22 -3.01
C LEU A 22 -1.12 -6.97 -1.73
N GLU A 23 -1.96 -8.00 -1.84
CA GLU A 23 -2.30 -8.91 -0.73
C GLU A 23 -1.08 -9.71 -0.29
N ARG A 24 -0.35 -10.33 -1.22
CA ARG A 24 0.91 -11.03 -0.91
C ARG A 24 1.94 -10.13 -0.25
N LEU A 25 2.08 -8.90 -0.72
CA LEU A 25 2.96 -7.91 -0.10
C LEU A 25 2.50 -7.59 1.33
N THR A 26 1.20 -7.43 1.54
CA THR A 26 0.61 -7.18 2.87
C THR A 26 0.91 -8.34 3.81
N GLU A 27 0.71 -9.59 3.38
CA GLU A 27 1.02 -10.79 4.18
C GLU A 27 2.51 -10.90 4.50
N TRP A 28 3.38 -10.70 3.51
CA TRP A 28 4.83 -10.72 3.70
C TRP A 28 5.30 -9.66 4.71
N MET A 29 4.68 -8.48 4.73
CA MET A 29 5.00 -7.42 5.68
C MET A 29 4.60 -7.75 7.13
N GLU A 30 3.56 -8.55 7.36
CA GLU A 30 2.94 -8.76 8.68
C GLU A 30 3.93 -9.12 9.81
N PRO A 31 4.86 -10.07 9.64
CA PRO A 31 5.78 -10.48 10.71
C PRO A 31 6.70 -9.37 11.21
N HIS A 32 6.92 -8.32 10.42
CA HIS A 32 7.83 -7.22 10.76
C HIS A 32 7.17 -6.15 11.62
N PHE A 33 5.86 -6.20 11.86
CA PHE A 33 5.13 -5.22 12.66
C PHE A 33 4.72 -5.79 14.01
N ARG A 34 5.02 -5.05 15.08
CA ARG A 34 4.59 -5.44 16.44
C ARG A 34 3.09 -5.30 16.66
N ARG A 35 2.44 -4.40 15.93
CA ARG A 35 1.04 -4.03 16.08
C ARG A 35 0.31 -4.11 14.76
N ARG A 36 -0.89 -4.69 14.78
CA ARG A 36 -1.78 -4.78 13.62
C ARG A 36 -2.10 -3.41 13.02
N GLU A 37 -2.32 -2.38 13.84
CA GLU A 37 -2.66 -1.05 13.33
C GLU A 37 -1.49 -0.41 12.56
N ALA A 38 -0.24 -0.72 12.95
CA ALA A 38 0.94 -0.25 12.24
C ALA A 38 1.12 -0.99 10.90
N HIS A 39 0.85 -2.30 10.87
CA HIS A 39 0.84 -3.10 9.65
C HIS A 39 -0.24 -2.65 8.66
N GLU A 40 -1.46 -2.40 9.13
CA GLU A 40 -2.55 -1.85 8.31
C GLU A 40 -2.22 -0.47 7.76
N ALA A 41 -1.61 0.40 8.59
CA ALA A 41 -1.14 1.71 8.15
C ALA A 41 -0.04 1.58 7.09
N ALA A 42 0.92 0.65 7.26
CA ALA A 42 1.99 0.41 6.30
C ALA A 42 1.46 -0.11 4.96
N SER A 43 0.55 -1.08 5.00
CA SER A 43 -0.11 -1.64 3.81
C SER A 43 -0.87 -0.56 3.04
N SER A 44 -1.61 0.30 3.75
CA SER A 44 -2.31 1.45 3.17
C SER A 44 -1.34 2.50 2.62
N TYR A 45 -0.20 2.71 3.28
CA TYR A 45 0.82 3.66 2.86
C TYR A 45 1.48 3.24 1.55
N VAL A 46 1.87 1.96 1.40
CA VAL A 46 2.44 1.43 0.16
C VAL A 46 1.44 1.52 -0.99
N LYS A 47 0.17 1.16 -0.76
CA LYS A 47 -0.90 1.31 -1.77
C LYS A 47 -1.03 2.76 -2.26
N ALA A 48 -0.98 3.74 -1.36
CA ALA A 48 -1.02 5.16 -1.72
C ALA A 48 0.26 5.63 -2.43
N LEU A 49 1.43 5.08 -2.10
CA LEU A 49 2.68 5.36 -2.79
C LEU A 49 2.65 4.88 -4.24
N LEU A 50 2.08 3.70 -4.50
CA LEU A 50 1.96 3.11 -5.84
C LEU A 50 0.81 3.69 -6.67
N SER A 51 -0.10 4.43 -6.06
CA SER A 51 -1.20 5.07 -6.78
C SER A 51 -0.74 6.32 -7.55
N ARG A 52 -1.70 6.95 -8.23
CA ARG A 52 -1.49 8.20 -8.98
C ARG A 52 -1.50 9.47 -8.11
N ALA A 53 -1.31 9.35 -6.79
CA ALA A 53 -1.29 10.50 -5.89
C ALA A 53 -0.32 11.60 -6.37
N GLU A 54 -0.82 12.82 -6.56
CA GLU A 54 -0.02 13.95 -7.04
C GLU A 54 1.06 14.39 -6.05
N ARG A 55 0.77 14.29 -4.75
CA ARG A 55 1.66 14.71 -3.66
C ARG A 55 2.03 13.52 -2.79
N LYS A 56 3.29 13.09 -2.86
CA LYS A 56 3.85 11.98 -2.08
C LYS A 56 4.33 12.39 -0.69
N ASN A 57 3.57 13.25 -0.01
CA ASN A 57 3.76 13.57 1.41
C ASN A 57 2.67 12.88 2.25
N THR A 58 2.83 12.83 3.58
CA THR A 58 1.89 12.09 4.45
C THR A 58 0.46 12.59 4.35
N TRP A 59 0.25 13.89 4.09
CA TRP A 59 -1.08 14.46 3.89
C TRP A 59 -1.72 13.97 2.59
N GLY A 60 -1.06 14.18 1.45
CA GLY A 60 -1.57 13.79 0.14
C GLY A 60 -1.79 12.28 0.03
N LEU A 61 -0.86 11.48 0.56
CA LEU A 61 -1.02 10.02 0.61
C LEU A 61 -2.19 9.60 1.49
N SER A 62 -2.45 10.31 2.61
CA SER A 62 -3.60 9.99 3.47
C SER A 62 -4.92 10.26 2.77
N GLN A 63 -5.01 11.38 2.04
CA GLN A 63 -6.17 11.70 1.22
C GLN A 63 -6.42 10.65 0.14
N GLU A 64 -5.36 10.28 -0.58
CA GLU A 64 -5.41 9.21 -1.58
C GLU A 64 -5.86 7.88 -0.97
N ALA A 65 -5.41 7.56 0.24
CA ALA A 65 -5.80 6.37 0.98
C ALA A 65 -7.20 6.46 1.63
N GLY A 66 -7.97 7.52 1.37
CA GLY A 66 -9.30 7.74 1.93
C GLY A 66 -9.32 8.04 3.44
N LYS A 67 -8.21 8.53 4.00
CA LYS A 67 -8.08 8.89 5.42
C LYS A 67 -8.32 10.38 5.64
N GLU A 68 -9.02 10.72 6.70
CA GLU A 68 -9.35 12.12 7.05
C GLU A 68 -8.15 12.95 7.53
N ALA A 69 -7.10 12.29 8.03
CA ALA A 69 -5.96 12.92 8.65
C ALA A 69 -4.65 12.15 8.43
N PRO A 70 -3.48 12.82 8.49
CA PRO A 70 -2.17 12.20 8.25
C PRO A 70 -1.66 11.33 9.40
N TYR A 71 -2.37 11.26 10.53
CA TYR A 71 -1.84 10.74 11.78
C TYR A 71 -1.44 9.26 11.72
N ALA A 72 -2.16 8.43 10.96
CA ALA A 72 -1.80 7.03 10.80
C ALA A 72 -0.41 6.87 10.14
N PHE A 73 -0.15 7.64 9.08
CA PHE A 73 1.12 7.59 8.37
C PHE A 73 2.24 8.33 9.12
N GLN A 74 1.93 9.42 9.81
CA GLN A 74 2.89 10.07 10.70
C GLN A 74 3.28 9.16 11.86
N HIS A 75 2.33 8.46 12.46
CA HIS A 75 2.61 7.50 13.52
C HIS A 75 3.46 6.35 12.99
N LEU A 76 3.09 5.78 11.84
CA LEU A 76 3.86 4.73 11.17
C LEU A 76 5.34 5.12 11.01
N LEU A 77 5.60 6.30 10.42
CA LEU A 77 6.95 6.71 10.04
C LEU A 77 7.78 7.26 11.20
N LEU A 78 7.14 7.80 12.25
CA LEU A 78 7.85 8.52 13.31
C LEU A 78 7.88 7.78 14.66
N ARG A 79 6.95 6.85 14.90
CA ARG A 79 6.71 6.31 16.24
C ARG A 79 6.37 4.83 16.31
N ALA A 80 5.89 4.23 15.22
CA ALA A 80 5.51 2.82 15.23
C ALA A 80 6.74 1.92 15.39
N SER A 81 6.55 0.81 16.10
CA SER A 81 7.58 -0.21 16.25
C SER A 81 7.39 -1.28 15.17
N TRP A 82 8.33 -1.33 14.23
CA TRP A 82 8.44 -2.33 13.18
C TRP A 82 9.92 -2.50 12.81
N ASP A 83 10.26 -3.66 12.25
CA ASP A 83 11.64 -3.99 11.89
C ASP A 83 12.02 -3.43 10.52
N GLU A 84 12.36 -2.15 10.49
CA GLU A 84 12.76 -1.44 9.26
C GLU A 84 13.97 -2.10 8.57
N SER A 85 14.94 -2.58 9.34
CA SER A 85 16.16 -3.16 8.77
C SER A 85 15.85 -4.47 8.07
N THR A 86 15.09 -5.36 8.70
CA THR A 86 14.70 -6.63 8.09
C THR A 86 13.81 -6.41 6.85
N VAL A 87 12.83 -5.50 6.90
CA VAL A 87 12.00 -5.19 5.71
C VAL A 87 12.84 -4.66 4.55
N ARG A 88 13.83 -3.80 4.81
CA ARG A 88 14.75 -3.30 3.76
C ARG A 88 15.59 -4.42 3.17
N ASP A 89 16.16 -5.26 4.02
CA ASP A 89 17.12 -6.29 3.62
C ASP A 89 16.43 -7.47 2.92
N ASP A 90 15.16 -7.75 3.24
CA ASP A 90 14.37 -8.79 2.58
C ASP A 90 13.86 -8.39 1.17
N VAL A 91 13.91 -7.09 0.82
CA VAL A 91 13.46 -6.55 -0.48
C VAL A 91 14.62 -6.35 -1.48
N LEU A 92 15.86 -6.22 -1.00
CA LEU A 92 17.06 -5.92 -1.80
C LEU A 92 17.90 -7.16 -2.11
#